data_AF-A0A832TDC5-F1
#
_entry.id   AF-A0A832TDC5-F1
#
_cell.length_a   1.000
_cell.length_b   1.000
_cell.length_c   1.000
_cell.angle_alpha   90.00
_cell.angle_beta   90.00
_cell.angle_gamma   90.00
#
_symmetry.space_group_name_H-M   'P 1'
#
loop_
_entity.id
_entity.type
_entity.pdbx_description
1 polymer ?
#
loop_
_entity_poly.entity_id
_entity_poly.type
_entity_poly.pdbx_seq_one_letter_code
_entity_poly.pdbx_strand_id
1 'polypeptide(L)'
;MGIGFVSIGIFFTVLTIIVLLKAPFKGGLQKSVQESKSYSKNVYNPFISIVKMSLLLSFSLILFSFFIFACFVWILHITSITPMDLFVSIALNFLFQILFSMIVLSRVNLFKEVKPGEVKIIRVPKFGHNGLTTGVLALSHRSPFKEIIFISDTVDESLVKIVEAHELAHAKEYHPILLQLAGILLVSIIDSLIFFTAFSYIIPLVNITILLVIKTLLVVLSIGVASLLFLRVAESRADAFAFKIIGEKAYENLLEILRIKYGKNIKSTEEAPLFSRITHTSSRNALKTGDPLSSLGFWEFPTILSFVAATITIMRTNSIIIIELFPFLYIGILVILFLVGLVFLPVVKKYYGMTERGSMNFSFLLAGLYIISSMSALNGYPNIYLIILLFLVGIALTYMIARVFLKSKKVIIYTFLIYLGINVLISVVRIFLYGV
;
A
#
# COMPACT_ATOMS: atom_id res chain seq x y z
N MET A 1 30.22 -7.05 4.88
CA MET A 1 28.78 -6.69 4.77
C MET A 1 27.90 -7.45 5.78
N GLY A 2 28.38 -7.76 7.00
CA GLY A 2 27.60 -8.53 8.00
C GLY A 2 26.77 -7.70 8.97
N ILE A 3 27.07 -6.40 9.12
CA ILE A 3 26.42 -5.54 10.12
C ILE A 3 25.09 -4.99 9.60
N GLY A 4 24.94 -4.74 8.30
CA GLY A 4 23.70 -4.21 7.70
C GLY A 4 22.52 -5.20 7.67
N PHE A 5 22.78 -6.47 7.38
CA PHE A 5 21.75 -7.53 7.42
C PHE A 5 21.33 -7.88 8.85
N VAL A 6 22.29 -7.88 9.78
CA VAL A 6 22.00 -7.98 11.22
C VAL A 6 21.24 -6.74 11.69
N SER A 7 21.50 -5.54 11.14
CA SER A 7 20.77 -4.32 11.51
C SER A 7 19.34 -4.27 10.99
N ILE A 8 19.05 -4.82 9.80
CA ILE A 8 17.69 -4.94 9.27
C ILE A 8 16.93 -6.08 9.97
N GLY A 9 17.60 -7.21 10.22
CA GLY A 9 17.06 -8.30 11.03
C GLY A 9 16.78 -7.87 12.46
N ILE A 10 17.70 -7.15 13.11
CA ILE A 10 17.52 -6.52 14.43
C ILE A 10 16.46 -5.43 14.35
N PHE A 11 16.35 -4.63 13.28
CA PHE A 11 15.30 -3.62 13.15
C PHE A 11 13.91 -4.25 13.13
N PHE A 12 13.69 -5.30 12.33
CA PHE A 12 12.42 -6.02 12.31
C PHE A 12 12.19 -6.86 13.58
N THR A 13 13.23 -7.45 14.17
CA THR A 13 13.13 -8.20 15.43
C THR A 13 12.87 -7.27 16.61
N VAL A 14 13.49 -6.08 16.65
CA VAL A 14 13.25 -5.02 17.64
C VAL A 14 11.88 -4.37 17.41
N LEU A 15 11.44 -4.17 16.18
CA LEU A 15 10.06 -3.71 15.89
C LEU A 15 9.03 -4.75 16.38
N THR A 16 9.30 -6.04 16.16
CA THR A 16 8.46 -7.15 16.61
C THR A 16 8.50 -7.29 18.14
N ILE A 17 9.67 -7.13 18.77
CA ILE A 17 9.85 -7.12 20.23
C ILE A 17 9.22 -5.88 20.87
N ILE A 18 9.29 -4.69 20.25
CA ILE A 18 8.63 -3.47 20.73
C ILE A 18 7.09 -3.60 20.61
N VAL A 19 6.60 -4.28 19.57
CA VAL A 19 5.18 -4.62 19.41
C VAL A 19 4.75 -5.69 20.43
N LEU A 20 5.60 -6.66 20.75
CA LEU A 20 5.35 -7.71 21.75
C LEU A 20 5.47 -7.22 23.21
N LEU A 21 6.42 -6.32 23.52
CA LEU A 21 6.70 -5.81 24.86
C LEU A 21 5.76 -4.68 25.31
N LYS A 22 4.89 -4.16 24.42
CA LYS A 22 3.88 -3.15 24.78
C LYS A 22 2.56 -3.72 25.32
N ALA A 23 2.48 -5.02 25.59
CA ALA A 23 1.36 -5.63 26.29
C ALA A 23 1.68 -5.78 27.79
N PRO A 24 1.19 -4.91 28.69
CA PRO A 24 1.19 -5.23 30.10
C PRO A 24 0.05 -6.21 30.38
N PHE A 25 0.40 -7.46 30.68
CA PHE A 25 -0.46 -8.33 31.47
C PHE A 25 -0.46 -7.86 32.92
N LYS A 26 -1.64 -7.57 33.48
CA LYS A 26 -1.95 -7.79 34.90
C LYS A 26 -3.36 -8.33 35.05
N GLY A 27 -3.48 -9.50 35.69
CA GLY A 27 -4.73 -10.21 35.97
C GLY A 27 -5.47 -9.73 37.23
N GLY A 28 -6.66 -10.29 37.45
CA GLY A 28 -7.47 -10.15 38.68
C GLY A 28 -8.91 -10.66 38.52
N LEU A 29 -9.38 -11.42 39.52
CA LEU A 29 -10.57 -12.29 39.58
C LEU A 29 -11.98 -11.63 39.53
N GLN A 30 -12.91 -12.38 38.92
CA GLN A 30 -14.33 -12.71 39.29
C GLN A 30 -15.21 -11.78 40.18
N LYS A 31 -16.44 -11.48 39.70
CA LYS A 31 -17.80 -11.90 40.21
C LYS A 31 -18.93 -11.08 39.51
N SER A 32 -19.73 -11.69 38.61
CA SER A 32 -21.11 -12.27 38.76
C SER A 32 -22.26 -11.26 38.51
N VAL A 33 -22.81 -11.21 37.27
CA VAL A 33 -24.19 -11.61 36.81
C VAL A 33 -25.19 -10.42 36.94
N GLN A 34 -25.98 -9.94 35.94
CA GLN A 34 -26.82 -10.61 34.93
C GLN A 34 -27.17 -9.75 33.68
N GLU A 35 -27.27 -10.44 32.52
CA GLU A 35 -28.04 -10.29 31.26
C GLU A 35 -28.29 -8.90 30.60
N SER A 36 -27.95 -8.68 29.32
CA SER A 36 -28.21 -9.58 28.17
C SER A 36 -27.00 -9.77 27.23
N LYS A 37 -26.59 -11.04 27.06
CA LYS A 37 -25.53 -11.57 26.16
C LYS A 37 -24.13 -10.99 26.38
N SER A 38 -23.45 -11.49 27.42
CA SER A 38 -22.05 -11.18 27.72
C SER A 38 -21.10 -11.72 26.63
N TYR A 39 -20.69 -10.83 25.73
CA TYR A 39 -19.52 -11.00 24.88
C TYR A 39 -18.30 -11.17 25.78
N SER A 40 -17.65 -12.34 25.76
CA SER A 40 -16.49 -12.57 26.61
C SER A 40 -15.35 -11.61 26.22
N LYS A 41 -14.85 -10.85 27.21
CA LYS A 41 -13.80 -9.81 27.06
C LYS A 41 -12.53 -10.28 26.33
N ASN A 42 -12.27 -11.59 26.29
CA ASN A 42 -11.08 -12.17 25.67
C ASN A 42 -11.31 -12.70 24.25
N VAL A 43 -12.55 -13.01 23.84
CA VAL A 43 -12.84 -13.55 22.49
C VAL A 43 -12.86 -12.45 21.41
N TYR A 44 -13.07 -11.19 21.82
CA TYR A 44 -13.21 -10.04 20.92
C TYR A 44 -12.15 -8.97 21.12
N ASN A 45 -10.94 -9.34 21.57
CA ASN A 45 -9.84 -8.37 21.54
C ASN A 45 -9.28 -8.29 20.10
N PRO A 46 -9.47 -7.15 19.40
CA PRO A 46 -9.01 -7.00 18.01
C PRO A 46 -7.49 -7.16 17.90
N PHE A 47 -6.72 -6.73 18.91
CA PHE A 47 -5.27 -6.89 18.91
C PHE A 47 -4.83 -8.35 18.96
N ILE A 48 -5.42 -9.16 19.84
CA ILE A 48 -5.10 -10.59 19.95
C ILE A 48 -5.41 -11.28 18.62
N SER A 49 -6.52 -10.91 17.98
CA SER A 49 -6.92 -11.50 16.71
C SER A 49 -5.98 -11.11 15.57
N ILE A 50 -5.58 -9.83 15.50
CA ILE A 50 -4.59 -9.35 14.53
C ILE A 50 -3.25 -10.06 14.72
N VAL A 51 -2.75 -10.15 15.96
CA VAL A 51 -1.49 -10.86 16.27
C VAL A 51 -1.57 -12.33 15.86
N LYS A 52 -2.68 -13.01 16.17
CA LYS A 52 -2.90 -14.40 15.78
C LYS A 52 -2.90 -14.57 14.25
N MET A 53 -3.54 -13.66 13.52
CA MET A 53 -3.55 -13.68 12.06
C MET A 53 -2.15 -13.46 11.49
N SER A 54 -1.41 -12.48 12.01
CA SER A 54 -0.04 -12.20 11.58
C SER A 54 0.86 -13.42 11.82
N LEU A 55 0.77 -14.09 12.98
CA LEU A 55 1.52 -15.31 13.27
C LEU A 55 1.17 -16.46 12.31
N LEU A 56 -0.12 -16.68 12.04
CA LEU A 56 -0.56 -17.71 11.10
C LEU A 56 -0.05 -17.43 9.68
N LEU A 57 -0.12 -16.18 9.24
CA LEU A 57 0.37 -15.75 7.94
C LEU A 57 1.88 -15.97 7.86
N SER A 58 2.68 -15.45 8.81
CA SER A 58 4.13 -15.64 8.85
C SER A 58 4.55 -17.12 8.84
N PHE A 59 3.88 -17.96 9.64
CA PHE A 59 4.19 -19.39 9.70
C PHE A 59 3.90 -20.10 8.37
N SER A 60 2.71 -19.86 7.78
CA SER A 60 2.35 -20.44 6.49
C SER A 60 3.33 -20.04 5.38
N LEU A 61 3.90 -18.85 5.50
CA LEU A 61 4.74 -18.24 4.48
C LEU A 61 6.15 -18.81 4.48
N ILE A 62 6.73 -19.04 5.66
CA ILE A 62 7.98 -19.81 5.80
C ILE A 62 7.79 -21.22 5.24
N LEU A 63 6.66 -21.87 5.53
CA LEU A 63 6.37 -23.22 5.07
C LEU A 63 6.27 -23.31 3.54
N PHE A 64 5.50 -22.42 2.91
CA PHE A 64 5.36 -22.39 1.45
C PHE A 64 6.67 -22.01 0.76
N SER A 65 7.41 -21.04 1.29
CA SER A 65 8.71 -20.64 0.72
C SER A 65 9.72 -21.78 0.79
N PHE A 66 9.77 -22.51 1.91
CA PHE A 66 10.60 -23.70 2.03
C PHE A 66 10.19 -24.80 1.05
N PHE A 67 8.89 -25.08 0.93
CA PHE A 67 8.38 -26.06 -0.01
C PHE A 67 8.71 -25.71 -1.47
N ILE A 68 8.45 -24.48 -1.89
CA ILE A 68 8.77 -24.00 -3.25
C ILE A 68 10.26 -24.08 -3.50
N PHE A 69 11.09 -23.61 -2.55
CA PHE A 69 12.54 -23.70 -2.65
C PHE A 69 13.01 -25.16 -2.81
N ALA A 70 12.48 -26.08 -1.98
CA ALA A 70 12.75 -27.50 -2.07
C ALA A 70 12.39 -28.08 -3.44
N CYS A 71 11.23 -27.70 -4.00
CA CYS A 71 10.85 -28.11 -5.35
C CYS A 71 11.85 -27.62 -6.41
N PHE A 72 12.28 -26.37 -6.35
CA PHE A 72 13.24 -25.80 -7.30
C PHE A 72 14.59 -26.53 -7.24
N VAL A 73 15.14 -26.70 -6.03
CA VAL A 73 16.51 -27.21 -5.87
C VAL A 73 16.58 -28.73 -5.94
N TRP A 74 15.65 -29.46 -5.30
CA TRP A 74 15.75 -30.90 -5.16
C TRP A 74 14.92 -31.70 -6.16
N ILE A 75 13.83 -31.13 -6.69
CA ILE A 75 12.98 -31.81 -7.68
C ILE A 75 13.35 -31.36 -9.09
N LEU A 76 13.46 -30.05 -9.31
CA LEU A 76 13.77 -29.47 -10.62
C LEU A 76 15.28 -29.30 -10.86
N HIS A 77 16.11 -29.53 -9.84
CA HIS A 77 17.56 -29.39 -9.91
C HIS A 77 18.04 -28.03 -10.44
N ILE A 78 17.30 -26.96 -10.13
CA ILE A 78 17.66 -25.58 -10.48
C ILE A 78 18.71 -25.09 -9.49
N THR A 79 19.94 -24.94 -9.99
CA THR A 79 21.13 -24.55 -9.22
C THR A 79 21.55 -23.11 -9.47
N SER A 80 21.21 -22.54 -10.62
CA SER A 80 21.49 -21.14 -10.96
C SER A 80 20.19 -20.36 -11.08
N ILE A 81 19.94 -19.47 -10.11
CA ILE A 81 18.68 -18.75 -10.02
C ILE A 81 18.64 -17.60 -11.03
N THR A 82 17.76 -17.73 -12.01
CA THR A 82 17.48 -16.68 -12.99
C THR A 82 16.39 -15.73 -12.48
N PRO A 83 16.19 -14.56 -13.12
CA PRO A 83 15.05 -13.70 -12.81
C PRO A 83 13.70 -14.39 -12.98
N MET A 84 13.58 -15.33 -13.93
CA MET A 84 12.35 -16.08 -14.15
C MET A 84 12.07 -17.04 -13.01
N ASP A 85 13.09 -17.74 -12.50
CA ASP A 85 12.96 -18.65 -11.37
C ASP A 85 12.48 -17.91 -10.11
N LEU A 86 13.09 -16.75 -9.86
CA LEU A 86 12.68 -15.88 -8.76
C LEU A 86 11.25 -15.39 -8.95
N PHE A 87 10.87 -14.94 -10.16
CA PHE A 87 9.51 -14.51 -10.45
C PHE A 87 8.48 -15.64 -10.23
N VAL A 88 8.75 -16.84 -10.71
CA VAL A 88 7.86 -18.00 -10.52
C VAL A 88 7.74 -18.34 -9.03
N SER A 89 8.85 -18.34 -8.29
CA SER A 89 8.84 -18.53 -6.84
C SER A 89 7.97 -17.50 -6.13
N ILE A 90 8.13 -16.22 -6.47
CA ILE A 90 7.32 -15.11 -5.91
C ILE A 90 5.84 -15.31 -6.24
N ALA A 91 5.51 -15.63 -7.49
CA ALA A 91 4.13 -15.82 -7.93
C ALA A 91 3.45 -17.00 -7.24
N LEU A 92 4.15 -18.12 -7.07
CA LEU A 92 3.64 -19.29 -6.35
C LEU A 92 3.44 -18.98 -4.86
N ASN A 93 4.41 -18.32 -4.22
CA ASN A 93 4.27 -17.87 -2.83
C ASN A 93 3.07 -16.95 -2.66
N PHE A 94 2.93 -15.94 -3.53
CA PHE A 94 1.82 -15.01 -3.52
C PHE A 94 0.47 -15.73 -3.68
N LEU A 95 0.37 -16.67 -4.61
CA LEU A 95 -0.84 -17.45 -4.86
C LEU A 95 -1.21 -18.33 -3.65
N PHE A 96 -0.26 -19.10 -3.11
CA PHE A 96 -0.51 -19.92 -1.93
C PHE A 96 -0.90 -19.10 -0.71
N GLN A 97 -0.33 -17.91 -0.55
CA GLN A 97 -0.69 -16.99 0.53
C GLN A 97 -2.08 -16.39 0.39
N ILE A 98 -2.48 -16.02 -0.83
CA ILE A 98 -3.86 -15.61 -1.11
C ILE A 98 -4.83 -16.75 -0.77
N LEU A 99 -4.54 -17.97 -1.23
CA LEU A 99 -5.37 -19.15 -0.95
C LEU A 99 -5.45 -19.43 0.56
N PHE A 100 -4.33 -19.36 1.27
CA PHE A 100 -4.28 -19.51 2.72
C PHE A 100 -5.11 -18.44 3.43
N SER A 101 -5.01 -17.18 3.02
CA SER A 101 -5.83 -16.08 3.56
C SER A 101 -7.33 -16.37 3.35
N MET A 102 -7.72 -16.76 2.13
CA MET A 102 -9.10 -17.08 1.78
C MET A 102 -9.68 -18.29 2.54
N ILE A 103 -8.88 -19.32 2.80
CA ILE A 103 -9.33 -20.59 3.40
C ILE A 103 -9.22 -20.57 4.92
N VAL A 104 -8.09 -20.08 5.46
CA VAL A 104 -7.74 -20.18 6.87
C VAL A 104 -8.04 -18.89 7.62
N LEU A 105 -7.52 -17.74 7.18
CA LEU A 105 -7.72 -16.47 7.91
C LEU A 105 -9.20 -16.07 7.96
N SER A 106 -9.95 -16.32 6.88
CA SER A 106 -11.40 -16.08 6.81
C SER A 106 -12.25 -16.89 7.80
N ARG A 107 -11.66 -17.90 8.45
CA ARG A 107 -12.30 -18.81 9.44
C ARG A 107 -11.80 -18.60 10.87
N VAL A 108 -10.87 -17.67 11.10
CA VAL A 108 -10.42 -17.30 12.44
C VAL A 108 -11.55 -16.56 13.18
N ASN A 109 -11.79 -16.92 14.44
CA ASN A 109 -12.88 -16.48 15.34
C ASN A 109 -13.73 -15.31 14.84
N LEU A 110 -13.20 -14.09 14.86
CA LEU A 110 -13.94 -12.87 14.51
C LEU A 110 -14.56 -12.90 13.11
N PHE A 111 -13.82 -13.38 12.10
CA PHE A 111 -14.28 -13.43 10.72
C PHE A 111 -15.10 -14.67 10.40
N LYS A 112 -15.05 -15.70 11.26
CA LYS A 112 -15.91 -16.89 11.13
C LYS A 112 -17.39 -16.51 11.14
N GLU A 113 -17.76 -15.52 11.95
CA GLU A 113 -19.15 -15.07 12.11
C GLU A 113 -19.57 -13.99 11.10
N VAL A 114 -18.65 -13.46 10.31
CA VAL A 114 -18.93 -12.41 9.30
C VAL A 114 -19.23 -13.08 7.97
N LYS A 115 -20.34 -12.71 7.34
CA LYS A 115 -20.66 -13.22 6.00
C LYS A 115 -19.81 -12.51 4.95
N PRO A 116 -19.39 -13.21 3.87
CA PRO A 116 -18.69 -12.54 2.77
C PRO A 116 -19.52 -11.39 2.19
N GLY A 117 -18.90 -10.22 2.04
CA GLY A 117 -19.54 -8.97 1.61
C GLY A 117 -20.23 -8.17 2.71
N GLU A 118 -20.24 -8.67 3.94
CA GLU A 118 -20.76 -7.95 5.11
C GLU A 118 -19.66 -7.10 5.75
N VAL A 119 -20.03 -5.88 6.15
CA VAL A 119 -19.22 -5.02 7.02
C VAL A 119 -19.85 -5.08 8.42
N LYS A 120 -19.21 -5.80 9.35
CA LYS A 120 -19.71 -5.94 10.73
C LYS A 120 -19.12 -4.85 11.62
N ILE A 121 -19.96 -4.01 12.21
CA ILE A 121 -19.53 -3.00 13.18
C ILE A 121 -19.61 -3.60 14.59
N ILE A 122 -18.50 -3.56 15.32
CA ILE A 122 -18.36 -4.05 16.68
C ILE A 122 -17.96 -2.89 17.58
N ARG A 123 -18.84 -2.55 18.50
CA ARG A 123 -18.60 -1.54 19.53
C ARG A 123 -17.84 -2.17 20.71
N VAL A 124 -16.68 -1.61 21.06
CA VAL A 124 -15.76 -2.17 22.06
C VAL A 124 -15.55 -1.16 23.20
N PRO A 125 -15.98 -1.46 24.44
CA PRO A 125 -15.76 -0.58 25.58
C PRO A 125 -14.27 -0.47 25.90
N LYS A 126 -13.78 0.77 26.11
CA LYS A 126 -12.38 1.08 26.46
C LYS A 126 -11.37 0.58 25.44
N PHE A 127 -11.70 0.68 24.15
CA PHE A 127 -10.73 0.43 23.09
C PHE A 127 -9.70 1.57 23.08
N GLY A 128 -8.40 1.22 23.11
CA GLY A 128 -7.30 2.21 23.14
C GLY A 128 -7.16 3.03 21.84
N HIS A 129 -7.89 2.64 20.80
CA HIS A 129 -8.07 3.38 19.56
C HIS A 129 -9.54 3.77 19.42
N ASN A 130 -9.80 4.87 18.72
CA ASN A 130 -11.18 5.33 18.56
C ASN A 130 -11.91 4.51 17.50
N GLY A 131 -11.20 4.09 16.45
CA GLY A 131 -11.70 3.27 15.34
C GLY A 131 -10.60 2.35 14.80
N LEU A 132 -11.01 1.23 14.19
CA LEU A 132 -10.14 0.36 13.41
C LEU A 132 -10.95 -0.48 12.42
N THR A 133 -10.67 -0.33 11.13
CA THR A 133 -11.18 -1.22 10.09
C THR A 133 -10.15 -2.31 9.77
N THR A 134 -10.61 -3.56 9.72
CA THR A 134 -9.81 -4.71 9.31
C THR A 134 -10.59 -5.61 8.36
N GLY A 135 -9.87 -6.31 7.47
CA GLY A 135 -10.48 -7.16 6.46
C GLY A 135 -9.63 -8.38 6.15
N VAL A 136 -10.28 -9.43 5.68
CA VAL A 136 -9.63 -10.63 5.14
C VAL A 136 -10.28 -11.06 3.85
N LEU A 137 -9.46 -11.63 2.96
CA LEU A 137 -9.97 -12.34 1.78
C LEU A 137 -10.83 -13.53 2.20
N ALA A 138 -11.85 -13.84 1.41
CA ALA A 138 -12.76 -14.96 1.65
C ALA A 138 -13.11 -15.67 0.33
N LEU A 139 -13.22 -16.99 0.40
CA LEU A 139 -13.70 -17.79 -0.72
C LEU A 139 -15.24 -17.73 -0.75
N SER A 140 -15.80 -16.91 -1.65
CA SER A 140 -17.25 -16.82 -1.84
C SER A 140 -17.62 -16.28 -3.22
N HIS A 141 -18.72 -16.80 -3.78
CA HIS A 141 -19.30 -16.30 -5.01
C HIS A 141 -20.00 -14.94 -4.87
N ARG A 142 -20.33 -14.51 -3.64
CA ARG A 142 -21.03 -13.22 -3.41
C ARG A 142 -20.06 -12.06 -3.31
N SER A 143 -19.01 -12.23 -2.51
CA SER A 143 -17.95 -11.23 -2.35
C SER A 143 -16.66 -11.90 -1.89
N PRO A 144 -15.49 -11.53 -2.42
CA PRO A 144 -14.21 -12.13 -2.07
C PRO A 144 -13.62 -11.59 -0.75
N PHE A 145 -14.37 -10.86 0.08
CA PHE A 145 -13.86 -10.23 1.30
C PHE A 145 -14.85 -10.29 2.47
N LYS A 146 -14.31 -10.20 3.68
CA LYS A 146 -15.05 -10.00 4.94
C LYS A 146 -14.40 -8.84 5.69
N GLU A 147 -15.20 -7.93 6.23
CA GLU A 147 -14.68 -6.73 6.90
C GLU A 147 -15.34 -6.51 8.26
N ILE A 148 -14.54 -6.01 9.20
CA ILE A 148 -14.96 -5.69 10.56
C ILE A 148 -14.47 -4.29 10.90
N ILE A 149 -15.38 -3.48 11.44
CA ILE A 149 -15.07 -2.16 11.98
C ILE A 149 -15.19 -2.24 13.50
N PHE A 150 -14.12 -1.87 14.21
CA PHE A 150 -14.13 -1.71 15.66
C PHE A 150 -14.28 -0.23 16.01
N ILE A 151 -15.19 0.10 16.91
CA ILE A 151 -15.43 1.49 17.36
C ILE A 151 -15.40 1.54 18.88
N SER A 152 -14.77 2.56 19.45
CA SER A 152 -14.83 2.81 20.88
C SER A 152 -16.14 3.48 21.30
N ASP A 153 -16.80 2.93 22.32
CA ASP A 153 -18.05 3.48 22.90
C ASP A 153 -17.80 4.46 24.07
N THR A 154 -16.56 4.93 24.23
CA THR A 154 -16.18 5.71 25.41
C THR A 154 -16.27 7.22 25.25
N VAL A 155 -16.80 7.71 24.13
CA VAL A 155 -16.76 9.13 23.75
C VAL A 155 -18.17 9.58 23.34
N ASP A 156 -18.43 10.89 23.40
CA ASP A 156 -19.69 11.49 22.94
C ASP A 156 -20.12 10.98 21.56
N GLU A 157 -21.44 10.79 21.39
CA GLU A 157 -22.04 10.19 20.20
C GLU A 157 -21.70 10.96 18.90
N SER A 158 -21.48 12.28 18.99
CA SER A 158 -21.02 13.12 17.87
C SER A 158 -19.59 12.75 17.41
N LEU A 159 -18.72 12.40 18.34
CA LEU A 159 -17.34 11.97 18.10
C LEU A 159 -17.28 10.52 17.63
N VAL A 160 -18.19 9.68 18.12
CA VAL A 160 -18.35 8.30 17.61
C VAL A 160 -18.77 8.32 16.13
N LYS A 161 -19.72 9.18 15.75
CA LYS A 161 -20.22 9.27 14.37
C LYS A 161 -19.17 9.66 13.33
N ILE A 162 -18.23 10.55 13.67
CA ILE A 162 -17.14 10.90 12.73
C ILE A 162 -16.19 9.72 12.54
N VAL A 163 -15.84 9.02 13.62
CA VAL A 163 -14.98 7.85 13.55
C VAL A 163 -15.67 6.74 12.76
N GLU A 164 -16.95 6.48 13.02
CA GLU A 164 -17.75 5.52 12.27
C GLU A 164 -17.77 5.85 10.77
N ALA A 165 -18.01 7.12 10.40
CA ALA A 165 -18.01 7.55 9.01
C ALA A 165 -16.65 7.35 8.33
N HIS A 166 -15.56 7.68 9.03
CA HIS A 166 -14.19 7.50 8.55
C HIS A 166 -13.86 6.02 8.34
N GLU A 167 -14.11 5.17 9.34
CA GLU A 167 -13.85 3.72 9.25
C GLU A 167 -14.73 3.04 8.19
N LEU A 168 -15.99 3.47 8.05
CA LEU A 168 -16.88 2.97 7.00
C LEU A 168 -16.34 3.28 5.59
N ALA A 169 -15.64 4.39 5.41
CA ALA A 169 -14.98 4.70 4.15
C ALA A 169 -13.87 3.69 3.82
N HIS A 170 -13.08 3.27 4.82
CA HIS A 170 -12.05 2.26 4.64
C HIS A 170 -12.62 0.92 4.18
N ALA A 171 -13.73 0.49 4.76
CA ALA A 171 -14.43 -0.73 4.34
C ALA A 171 -15.00 -0.59 2.92
N LYS A 172 -15.74 0.51 2.66
CA LYS A 172 -16.38 0.75 1.35
C LYS A 172 -15.40 0.80 0.18
N GLU A 173 -14.18 1.28 0.43
CA GLU A 173 -13.12 1.40 -0.58
C GLU A 173 -12.10 0.25 -0.51
N TYR A 174 -12.37 -0.77 0.30
CA TYR A 174 -11.56 -1.99 0.44
C TYR A 174 -10.09 -1.71 0.83
N HIS A 175 -9.83 -0.62 1.54
CA HIS A 175 -8.49 -0.23 1.96
C HIS A 175 -7.75 -1.34 2.74
N PRO A 176 -8.37 -2.04 3.70
CA PRO A 176 -7.71 -3.13 4.43
C PRO A 176 -7.33 -4.31 3.52
N ILE A 177 -8.18 -4.65 2.55
CA ILE A 177 -7.93 -5.75 1.61
C ILE A 177 -6.79 -5.42 0.65
N LEU A 178 -6.76 -4.19 0.13
CA LEU A 178 -5.67 -3.72 -0.74
C LEU A 178 -4.33 -3.70 0.01
N LEU A 179 -4.31 -3.23 1.26
CA LEU A 179 -3.12 -3.29 2.11
C LEU A 179 -2.70 -4.73 2.43
N GLN A 180 -3.65 -5.63 2.68
CA GLN A 180 -3.36 -7.05 2.89
C GLN A 180 -2.71 -7.68 1.65
N LEU A 181 -3.24 -7.42 0.45
CA LEU A 181 -2.67 -7.92 -0.80
C LEU A 181 -1.27 -7.37 -1.06
N ALA A 182 -1.05 -6.07 -0.84
CA ALA A 182 0.26 -5.45 -0.96
C ALA A 182 1.26 -6.04 0.05
N GLY A 183 0.82 -6.30 1.29
CA GLY A 183 1.62 -6.97 2.32
C GLY A 183 2.01 -8.39 1.92
N ILE A 184 1.05 -9.20 1.45
CA ILE A 184 1.31 -10.57 0.98
C ILE A 184 2.31 -10.55 -0.20
N LEU A 185 2.16 -9.63 -1.15
CA LEU A 185 3.10 -9.48 -2.26
C LEU A 185 4.51 -9.13 -1.77
N LEU A 186 4.64 -8.13 -0.91
CA LEU A 186 5.92 -7.67 -0.39
C LEU A 186 6.66 -8.79 0.34
N VAL A 187 5.96 -9.50 1.21
CA VAL A 187 6.53 -10.61 1.98
C VAL A 187 6.88 -11.78 1.07
N SER A 188 6.05 -12.10 0.07
CA SER A 188 6.38 -13.14 -0.93
C SER A 188 7.68 -12.83 -1.69
N ILE A 189 7.94 -11.56 -2.02
CA ILE A 189 9.20 -11.13 -2.65
C ILE A 189 10.38 -11.29 -1.70
N ILE A 190 10.23 -10.79 -0.47
CA ILE A 190 11.28 -10.83 0.55
C ILE A 190 11.66 -12.27 0.87
N ASP A 191 10.70 -13.15 1.11
CA ASP A 191 10.99 -14.53 1.50
C ASP A 191 11.58 -15.35 0.35
N SER A 192 11.03 -15.26 -0.87
CA SER A 192 11.68 -15.88 -2.03
C SER A 192 13.14 -15.44 -2.18
N LEU A 193 13.42 -14.15 -1.97
CA LEU A 193 14.80 -13.64 -1.99
C LEU A 193 15.65 -14.19 -0.83
N ILE A 194 15.12 -14.20 0.41
CA ILE A 194 15.83 -14.72 1.59
C ILE A 194 16.17 -16.18 1.40
N PHE A 195 15.23 -17.01 0.95
CA PHE A 195 15.47 -18.44 0.76
C PHE A 195 16.57 -18.68 -0.28
N PHE A 196 16.49 -18.09 -1.47
CA PHE A 196 17.54 -18.29 -2.49
C PHE A 196 18.89 -17.71 -2.07
N THR A 197 18.91 -16.56 -1.37
CA THR A 197 20.18 -15.97 -0.90
C THR A 197 20.77 -16.73 0.28
N ALA A 198 20.02 -17.00 1.35
CA ALA A 198 20.52 -17.72 2.52
C ALA A 198 21.02 -19.13 2.15
N PHE A 199 20.28 -19.85 1.31
CA PHE A 199 20.73 -21.17 0.87
C PHE A 199 21.86 -21.13 -0.14
N SER A 200 22.06 -20.06 -0.91
CA SER A 200 23.29 -19.90 -1.71
C SER A 200 24.56 -19.84 -0.84
N TYR A 201 24.45 -19.38 0.41
CA TYR A 201 25.57 -19.40 1.36
C TYR A 201 25.75 -20.75 2.08
N ILE A 202 24.66 -21.48 2.33
CA ILE A 202 24.69 -22.73 3.11
C ILE A 202 24.92 -23.94 2.22
N ILE A 203 24.34 -23.94 1.02
CA ILE A 203 24.43 -25.02 0.03
C ILE A 203 25.13 -24.42 -1.19
N PRO A 204 26.44 -24.70 -1.41
CA PRO A 204 27.23 -24.17 -2.53
C PRO A 204 26.68 -24.51 -3.93
N LEU A 205 25.65 -25.35 -3.99
CA LEU A 205 24.94 -25.74 -5.20
C LEU A 205 24.04 -24.63 -5.74
N VAL A 206 23.56 -23.69 -4.92
CA VAL A 206 22.64 -22.62 -5.35
C VAL A 206 23.42 -21.33 -5.58
N ASN A 207 23.29 -20.71 -6.75
CA ASN A 207 23.91 -19.44 -7.08
C ASN A 207 22.86 -18.40 -7.49
N ILE A 208 22.92 -17.23 -6.86
CA ILE A 208 22.11 -16.06 -7.21
C ILE A 208 23.04 -14.85 -7.42
N THR A 209 22.86 -14.16 -8.54
CA THR A 209 23.72 -13.00 -8.84
C THR A 209 23.40 -11.83 -7.92
N ILE A 210 24.44 -11.11 -7.48
CA ILE A 210 24.27 -9.91 -6.66
C ILE A 210 23.44 -8.82 -7.35
N LEU A 211 23.51 -8.74 -8.68
CA LEU A 211 22.69 -7.83 -9.47
C LEU A 211 21.19 -8.15 -9.34
N LEU A 212 20.81 -9.43 -9.38
CA LEU A 212 19.43 -9.85 -9.18
C LEU A 212 18.93 -9.54 -7.76
N VAL A 213 19.79 -9.74 -6.76
CA VAL A 213 19.49 -9.36 -5.37
C VAL A 213 19.20 -7.86 -5.26
N ILE A 214 20.09 -7.01 -5.80
CA ILE A 214 19.93 -5.54 -5.77
C ILE A 214 18.66 -5.10 -6.48
N LYS A 215 18.38 -5.62 -7.68
CA LYS A 215 17.15 -5.33 -8.42
C LYS A 215 15.90 -5.68 -7.61
N THR A 216 15.91 -6.85 -6.97
CA THR A 216 14.79 -7.31 -6.14
C THR A 216 14.60 -6.42 -4.92
N LEU A 217 15.69 -6.00 -4.27
CA LEU A 217 15.64 -5.05 -3.15
C LEU A 217 15.06 -3.69 -3.57
N LEU A 218 15.42 -3.17 -4.75
CA LEU A 218 14.82 -1.94 -5.28
C LEU A 218 13.31 -2.10 -5.53
N VAL A 219 12.86 -3.26 -6.00
CA VAL A 219 11.44 -3.57 -6.17
C VAL A 219 10.72 -3.60 -4.80
N VAL A 220 11.30 -4.27 -3.80
CA VAL A 220 10.77 -4.27 -2.42
C VAL A 220 10.62 -2.85 -1.88
N LEU A 221 11.68 -2.02 -2.01
CA LEU A 221 11.64 -0.63 -1.59
C LEU A 221 10.57 0.15 -2.35
N SER A 222 10.43 -0.05 -3.66
CA SER A 222 9.45 0.64 -4.51
C SER A 222 8.01 0.31 -4.11
N ILE A 223 7.71 -0.97 -3.88
CA ILE A 223 6.39 -1.40 -3.39
C ILE A 223 6.14 -0.86 -1.99
N GLY A 224 7.15 -0.86 -1.12
CA GLY A 224 7.07 -0.30 0.24
C GLY A 224 6.70 1.19 0.23
N VAL A 225 7.43 2.02 -0.51
CA VAL A 225 7.14 3.47 -0.58
C VAL A 225 5.83 3.77 -1.28
N ALA A 226 5.46 3.00 -2.32
CA ALA A 226 4.17 3.12 -2.99
C ALA A 226 3.00 2.74 -2.05
N SER A 227 3.20 1.73 -1.19
CA SER A 227 2.21 1.33 -0.19
C SER A 227 2.01 2.40 0.88
N LEU A 228 3.07 3.12 1.28
CA LEU A 228 2.97 4.27 2.17
C LEU A 228 2.18 5.43 1.53
N LEU A 229 2.43 5.73 0.26
CA LEU A 229 1.65 6.72 -0.48
C LEU A 229 0.18 6.31 -0.56
N PHE A 230 -0.09 5.03 -0.87
CA PHE A 230 -1.44 4.49 -0.90
C PHE A 230 -2.14 4.65 0.45
N LEU A 231 -1.47 4.31 1.56
CA LEU A 231 -2.02 4.50 2.91
C LEU A 231 -2.42 5.96 3.15
N ARG A 232 -1.55 6.92 2.82
CA ARG A 232 -1.84 8.35 3.00
C ARG A 232 -3.01 8.83 2.14
N VAL A 233 -3.12 8.32 0.91
CA VAL A 233 -4.26 8.59 0.03
C VAL A 233 -5.54 7.99 0.61
N ALA A 234 -5.50 6.73 1.07
CA ALA A 234 -6.62 6.03 1.69
C ALA A 234 -7.16 6.77 2.92
N GLU A 235 -6.26 7.19 3.80
CA GLU A 235 -6.57 8.02 4.98
C GLU A 235 -7.20 9.35 4.60
N SER A 236 -6.64 10.03 3.58
CA SER A 236 -7.20 11.30 3.12
C SER A 236 -8.56 11.13 2.44
N ARG A 237 -8.82 9.97 1.81
CA ARG A 237 -10.13 9.61 1.25
C ARG A 237 -11.16 9.32 2.33
N ALA A 238 -10.77 8.60 3.39
CA ALA A 238 -11.62 8.37 4.54
C ALA A 238 -11.98 9.68 5.26
N ASP A 239 -11.00 10.56 5.43
CA ASP A 239 -11.18 11.93 5.94
C ASP A 239 -12.13 12.76 5.06
N ALA A 240 -11.95 12.75 3.74
CA ALA A 240 -12.85 13.42 2.80
C ALA A 240 -14.27 12.85 2.82
N PHE A 241 -14.43 11.54 3.04
CA PHE A 241 -15.72 10.88 3.14
C PHE A 241 -16.44 11.26 4.45
N ALA A 242 -15.72 11.28 5.57
CA ALA A 242 -16.26 11.74 6.85
C ALA A 242 -16.74 13.20 6.76
N PHE A 243 -15.99 14.08 6.09
CA PHE A 243 -16.45 15.45 5.81
C PHE A 243 -17.74 15.47 4.98
N LYS A 244 -17.89 14.62 3.97
CA LYS A 244 -19.11 14.58 3.14
C LYS A 244 -20.36 14.15 3.93
N ILE A 245 -20.20 13.35 4.98
CA ILE A 245 -21.29 12.88 5.82
C ILE A 245 -21.61 13.88 6.94
N ILE A 246 -20.58 14.36 7.64
CA ILE A 246 -20.72 15.16 8.86
C ILE A 246 -20.71 16.67 8.59
N GLY A 247 -20.07 17.10 7.51
CA GLY A 247 -19.89 18.51 7.15
C GLY A 247 -18.72 19.17 7.90
N GLU A 248 -18.78 20.50 8.03
CA GLU A 248 -17.70 21.34 8.57
C GLU A 248 -17.30 20.97 10.02
N LYS A 249 -18.24 20.45 10.81
CA LYS A 249 -17.98 19.97 12.18
C LYS A 249 -17.01 18.78 12.25
N ALA A 250 -16.76 18.10 11.13
CA ALA A 250 -15.85 16.96 11.11
C ALA A 250 -14.44 17.33 11.59
N TYR A 251 -13.93 18.49 11.17
CA TYR A 251 -12.60 18.92 11.59
C TYR A 251 -12.52 19.23 13.09
N GLU A 252 -13.53 19.91 13.64
CA GLU A 252 -13.61 20.27 15.06
C GLU A 252 -13.72 19.02 15.94
N ASN A 253 -14.58 18.08 15.56
CA ASN A 253 -14.75 16.81 16.25
C ASN A 253 -13.45 16.00 16.25
N LEU A 254 -12.68 16.00 15.14
CA LEU A 254 -11.37 15.36 15.13
C LEU A 254 -10.38 16.03 16.09
N LEU A 255 -10.33 17.37 16.12
CA LEU A 255 -9.45 18.09 17.04
C LEU A 255 -9.78 17.75 18.49
N GLU A 256 -11.06 17.64 18.83
CA GLU A 256 -11.49 17.20 20.15
C GLU A 256 -11.01 15.78 20.48
N ILE A 257 -11.17 14.84 19.53
CA ILE A 257 -10.64 13.49 19.65
C ILE A 257 -9.11 13.48 19.90
N LEU A 258 -8.36 14.32 19.17
CA LEU A 258 -6.91 14.43 19.35
C LEU A 258 -6.56 15.01 20.73
N ARG A 259 -7.31 16.01 21.21
CA ARG A 259 -7.11 16.59 22.55
C ARG A 259 -7.38 15.59 23.66
N ILE A 260 -8.41 14.76 23.51
CA ILE A 260 -8.73 13.68 24.45
C ILE A 260 -7.57 12.67 24.50
N LYS A 261 -7.01 12.31 23.33
CA LYS A 261 -6.01 11.24 23.23
C LYS A 261 -4.58 11.66 23.57
N TYR A 262 -4.19 12.87 23.18
CA TYR A 262 -2.79 13.33 23.22
C TYR A 262 -2.57 14.59 24.08
N GLY A 263 -3.64 15.19 24.60
CA GLY A 263 -3.59 16.31 25.54
C GLY A 263 -4.27 17.59 25.05
N LYS A 264 -4.80 18.38 25.99
CA LYS A 264 -5.61 19.59 25.72
C LYS A 264 -4.90 20.70 24.94
N ASN A 265 -3.57 20.65 24.85
CA ASN A 265 -2.76 21.70 24.22
C ASN A 265 -2.75 21.63 22.68
N ILE A 266 -3.30 20.58 22.08
CA ILE A 266 -3.36 20.44 20.61
C ILE A 266 -4.32 21.47 20.02
N LYS A 267 -3.78 22.40 19.24
CA LYS A 267 -4.54 23.43 18.52
C LYS A 267 -4.79 23.06 17.06
N SER A 268 -3.93 22.24 16.48
CA SER A 268 -3.98 21.85 15.08
C SER A 268 -3.62 20.38 14.86
N THR A 269 -4.02 19.82 13.72
CA THR A 269 -3.64 18.45 13.33
C THR A 269 -2.14 18.29 13.05
N GLU A 270 -1.43 19.41 12.79
CA GLU A 270 0.01 19.42 12.52
C GLU A 270 0.85 19.18 13.79
N GLU A 271 0.27 19.44 14.96
CA GLU A 271 0.84 19.18 16.28
C GLU A 271 0.65 17.71 16.73
N ALA A 272 -0.05 16.90 15.95
CA ALA A 272 -0.23 15.49 16.26
C ALA A 272 1.13 14.75 16.29
N PRO A 273 1.28 13.70 17.12
CA PRO A 273 2.52 12.94 17.19
C PRO A 273 3.00 12.43 15.84
N LEU A 274 4.31 12.29 15.66
CA LEU A 274 4.95 11.88 14.40
C LEU A 274 4.29 10.64 13.77
N PHE A 275 4.02 9.60 14.58
CA PHE A 275 3.37 8.38 14.08
C PHE A 275 2.00 8.64 13.46
N SER A 276 1.19 9.54 14.03
CA SER A 276 -0.09 9.92 13.44
C SER A 276 0.10 10.71 12.13
N ARG A 277 1.16 11.52 12.03
CA ARG A 277 1.47 12.30 10.81
C ARG A 277 2.15 11.49 9.70
N ILE A 278 2.65 10.29 10.02
CA ILE A 278 3.21 9.37 9.03
C ILE A 278 2.08 8.57 8.38
N THR A 279 1.11 8.09 9.16
CA THR A 279 -0.01 7.31 8.64
C THR A 279 -1.10 8.21 8.08
N HIS A 280 -1.41 9.32 8.74
CA HIS A 280 -2.35 10.34 8.27
C HIS A 280 -1.61 11.58 7.77
N THR A 281 -2.22 12.35 6.88
CA THR A 281 -1.63 13.61 6.40
C THR A 281 -1.62 14.67 7.50
N SER A 282 -0.51 15.41 7.67
CA SER A 282 -0.37 16.40 8.75
C SER A 282 -1.43 17.52 8.70
N SER A 283 -1.74 17.99 7.50
CA SER A 283 -2.71 19.07 7.30
C SER A 283 -4.16 18.64 7.53
N ARG A 284 -4.48 17.37 7.27
CA ARG A 284 -5.84 16.81 7.19
C ARG A 284 -6.83 17.74 6.48
N ASN A 285 -6.37 18.45 5.45
CA ASN A 285 -7.21 19.40 4.69
C ASN A 285 -8.42 18.72 4.02
N ALA A 286 -8.34 17.41 3.78
CA ALA A 286 -9.47 16.59 3.33
C ALA A 286 -10.68 16.67 4.27
N LEU A 287 -10.47 16.77 5.59
CA LEU A 287 -11.55 16.96 6.58
C LEU A 287 -12.12 18.39 6.62
N LYS A 288 -11.48 19.35 5.93
CA LYS A 288 -11.97 20.74 5.80
C LYS A 288 -12.65 20.99 4.47
N THR A 289 -12.24 20.29 3.42
CA THR A 289 -12.58 20.61 2.02
C THR A 289 -13.34 19.49 1.32
N GLY A 290 -13.33 18.27 1.86
CA GLY A 290 -13.84 17.08 1.20
C GLY A 290 -13.00 16.62 0.00
N ASP A 291 -11.85 17.25 -0.25
CA ASP A 291 -10.92 16.90 -1.32
C ASP A 291 -9.81 15.97 -0.79
N PRO A 292 -9.79 14.69 -1.19
CA PRO A 292 -8.84 13.71 -0.66
C PRO A 292 -7.39 14.00 -1.06
N LEU A 293 -7.15 14.75 -2.15
CA LEU A 293 -5.79 15.04 -2.61
C LEU A 293 -5.27 16.36 -2.05
N SER A 294 -6.11 17.20 -1.44
CA SER A 294 -5.71 18.48 -0.84
C SER A 294 -4.79 18.34 0.37
N SER A 295 -4.85 17.17 1.02
CA SER A 295 -4.09 16.83 2.22
C SER A 295 -2.63 16.49 1.95
N LEU A 296 -2.30 16.07 0.73
CA LEU A 296 -0.98 15.57 0.35
C LEU A 296 -0.02 16.72 -0.01
N GLY A 297 1.26 16.56 0.29
CA GLY A 297 2.33 17.43 -0.17
C GLY A 297 2.51 17.34 -1.69
N PHE A 298 2.82 18.47 -2.32
CA PHE A 298 3.03 18.55 -3.78
C PHE A 298 4.18 17.67 -4.29
N TRP A 299 5.10 17.28 -3.42
CA TRP A 299 6.25 16.44 -3.71
C TRP A 299 5.97 14.94 -3.58
N GLU A 300 4.90 14.52 -2.90
CA GLU A 300 4.70 13.10 -2.56
C GLU A 300 4.53 12.22 -3.79
N PHE A 301 3.63 12.60 -4.71
CA PHE A 301 3.43 11.86 -5.96
C PHE A 301 4.69 11.89 -6.84
N PRO A 302 5.30 13.06 -7.17
CA PRO A 302 6.51 13.09 -7.98
C PRO A 302 7.64 12.23 -7.44
N THR A 303 7.98 12.36 -6.16
CA THR A 303 9.07 11.62 -5.51
C THR A 303 8.83 10.11 -5.56
N ILE A 304 7.64 9.65 -5.18
CA ILE A 304 7.39 8.22 -5.05
C ILE A 304 7.22 7.56 -6.43
N LEU A 305 6.48 8.19 -7.34
CA LEU A 305 6.23 7.62 -8.67
C LEU A 305 7.48 7.67 -9.57
N SER A 306 8.35 8.66 -9.41
CA SER A 306 9.66 8.67 -10.10
C SER A 306 10.59 7.57 -9.58
N PHE A 307 10.57 7.28 -8.26
CA PHE A 307 11.33 6.16 -7.71
C PHE A 307 10.86 4.82 -8.29
N VAL A 308 9.54 4.59 -8.35
CA VAL A 308 8.96 3.41 -8.98
C VAL A 308 9.33 3.32 -10.46
N ALA A 309 9.21 4.41 -11.21
CA ALA A 309 9.56 4.45 -12.63
C ALA A 309 11.07 4.21 -12.87
N ALA A 310 11.94 4.75 -12.03
CA ALA A 310 13.38 4.49 -12.09
C ALA A 310 13.67 3.01 -11.83
N THR A 311 13.03 2.42 -10.82
CA THR A 311 13.14 0.98 -10.54
C THR A 311 12.64 0.13 -11.70
N ILE A 312 11.56 0.51 -12.37
CA ILE A 312 11.10 -0.24 -13.55
C ILE A 312 12.13 -0.15 -14.67
N THR A 313 12.65 1.04 -14.95
CA THR A 313 13.64 1.28 -16.01
C THR A 313 14.93 0.50 -15.76
N ILE A 314 15.33 0.37 -14.50
CA ILE A 314 16.54 -0.33 -14.09
C ILE A 314 16.49 -1.85 -14.38
N MET A 315 15.29 -2.42 -14.49
CA MET A 315 15.11 -3.87 -14.68
C MET A 315 15.75 -4.39 -15.97
N ARG A 316 15.79 -3.58 -17.02
CA ARG A 316 16.33 -3.94 -18.34
C ARG A 316 17.86 -4.01 -18.41
N THR A 317 18.56 -3.37 -17.48
CA THR A 317 20.02 -3.21 -17.58
C THR A 317 20.74 -4.34 -16.86
N ASN A 318 21.75 -4.95 -17.51
CA ASN A 318 22.46 -6.12 -16.98
C ASN A 318 23.83 -5.81 -16.36
N SER A 319 24.08 -4.56 -15.99
CA SER A 319 25.35 -4.10 -15.42
C SER A 319 25.21 -3.71 -13.94
N ILE A 320 26.29 -3.84 -13.17
CA ILE A 320 26.35 -3.41 -11.76
C ILE A 320 26.51 -1.89 -11.62
N ILE A 321 27.00 -1.20 -12.67
CA ILE A 321 27.13 0.28 -12.76
C ILE A 321 25.81 0.99 -12.47
N ILE A 322 24.72 0.25 -12.58
CA ILE A 322 23.37 0.64 -12.26
C ILE A 322 23.18 1.22 -10.85
N ILE A 323 23.98 0.77 -9.88
CA ILE A 323 23.96 1.31 -8.50
C ILE A 323 24.34 2.80 -8.53
N GLU A 324 25.30 3.16 -9.38
CA GLU A 324 25.78 4.53 -9.56
C GLU A 324 24.84 5.36 -10.45
N LEU A 325 24.21 4.74 -11.45
CA LEU A 325 23.29 5.41 -12.37
C LEU A 325 21.89 5.65 -11.78
N PHE A 326 21.45 4.84 -10.82
CA PHE A 326 20.10 4.91 -10.28
C PHE A 326 19.73 6.30 -9.72
N PRO A 327 20.57 6.99 -8.92
CA PRO A 327 20.25 8.33 -8.41
C PRO A 327 20.04 9.34 -9.54
N PHE A 328 20.85 9.31 -10.60
CA PHE A 328 20.71 10.21 -11.75
C PHE A 328 19.43 9.92 -12.53
N LEU A 329 19.13 8.64 -12.75
CA LEU A 329 17.90 8.21 -13.41
C LEU A 329 16.66 8.64 -12.61
N TYR A 330 16.69 8.45 -11.30
CA TYR A 330 15.63 8.87 -10.38
C TYR A 330 15.40 10.39 -10.45
N ILE A 331 16.45 11.20 -10.32
CA ILE A 331 16.35 12.66 -10.40
C ILE A 331 15.87 13.11 -11.78
N GLY A 332 16.38 12.51 -12.85
CA GLY A 332 15.95 12.82 -14.22
C GLY A 332 14.46 12.56 -14.43
N ILE A 333 13.97 11.38 -13.99
CA ILE A 333 12.54 11.05 -14.07
C ILE A 333 11.70 11.96 -13.17
N LEU A 334 12.19 12.33 -11.98
CA LEU A 334 11.51 13.26 -11.09
C LEU A 334 11.27 14.62 -11.77
N VAL A 335 12.30 15.17 -12.42
CA VAL A 335 12.20 16.43 -13.18
C VAL A 335 11.20 16.31 -14.32
N ILE A 336 11.28 15.23 -15.11
CA ILE A 336 10.35 14.98 -16.22
C ILE A 336 8.90 14.89 -15.71
N LEU A 337 8.67 14.17 -14.61
CA LEU A 337 7.35 14.03 -14.01
C LEU A 337 6.79 15.39 -13.56
N PHE A 338 7.60 16.22 -12.90
CA PHE A 338 7.20 17.58 -12.53
C PHE A 338 6.80 18.41 -13.75
N LEU A 339 7.61 18.42 -14.81
CA LEU A 339 7.33 19.18 -16.04
C LEU A 339 6.04 18.70 -16.72
N VAL A 340 5.89 17.39 -16.92
CA VAL A 340 4.67 16.80 -17.53
C VAL A 340 3.44 17.12 -16.67
N GLY A 341 3.55 17.00 -15.35
CA GLY A 341 2.46 17.33 -14.44
C GLY A 341 2.06 18.81 -14.47
N LEU A 342 3.01 19.73 -14.65
CA LEU A 342 2.70 21.15 -14.85
C LEU A 342 2.00 21.40 -16.19
N VAL A 343 2.39 20.68 -17.26
CA VAL A 343 1.70 20.76 -18.57
C VAL A 343 0.26 20.25 -18.49
N PHE A 344 -0.02 19.23 -17.68
CA PHE A 344 -1.38 18.72 -17.47
C PHE A 344 -2.25 19.65 -16.62
N LEU A 345 -1.64 20.50 -15.78
CA LEU A 345 -2.34 21.26 -14.75
C LEU A 345 -3.50 22.13 -15.28
N PRO A 346 -3.37 22.85 -16.42
CA PRO A 346 -4.48 23.66 -16.95
C PRO A 346 -5.72 22.82 -17.29
N VAL A 347 -5.52 21.63 -17.87
CA VAL A 347 -6.60 20.69 -18.19
C VAL A 347 -7.21 20.13 -16.90
N VAL A 348 -6.36 19.74 -15.95
CA VAL A 348 -6.83 19.18 -14.67
C VAL A 348 -7.63 20.22 -13.88
N LYS A 349 -7.13 21.45 -13.73
CA LYS A 349 -7.83 22.54 -13.03
C LYS A 349 -9.24 22.78 -13.59
N LYS A 350 -9.41 22.68 -14.91
CA LYS A 350 -10.70 22.89 -15.59
C LYS A 350 -11.77 21.85 -15.23
N TYR A 351 -11.38 20.62 -14.91
CA TYR A 351 -12.31 19.48 -14.83
C TYR A 351 -12.26 18.71 -13.51
N TYR A 352 -11.25 18.89 -12.66
CA TYR A 352 -11.16 18.29 -11.33
C TYR A 352 -12.21 18.88 -10.38
N GLY A 353 -12.36 20.21 -10.38
CA GLY A 353 -13.47 20.91 -9.74
C GLY A 353 -13.50 20.85 -8.20
N MET A 354 -12.34 20.68 -7.55
CA MET A 354 -12.19 20.74 -6.08
C MET A 354 -11.14 21.80 -5.70
N THR A 355 -10.12 21.48 -4.90
CA THR A 355 -9.12 22.46 -4.47
C THR A 355 -8.00 22.64 -5.50
N GLU A 356 -7.30 23.78 -5.45
CA GLU A 356 -6.12 24.01 -6.29
C GLU A 356 -5.00 22.99 -5.99
N ARG A 357 -4.74 22.74 -4.71
CA ARG A 357 -3.75 21.76 -4.27
C ARG A 357 -4.12 20.34 -4.70
N GLY A 358 -5.38 19.95 -4.59
CA GLY A 358 -5.87 18.66 -5.08
C GLY A 358 -5.72 18.53 -6.60
N SER A 359 -6.02 19.60 -7.35
CA SER A 359 -5.81 19.64 -8.80
C SER A 359 -4.34 19.44 -9.18
N MET A 360 -3.43 20.09 -8.46
CA MET A 360 -1.99 19.94 -8.67
C MET A 360 -1.50 18.53 -8.38
N ASN A 361 -1.87 17.96 -7.23
CA ASN A 361 -1.53 16.60 -6.85
C ASN A 361 -2.10 15.56 -7.82
N PHE A 362 -3.34 15.77 -8.30
CA PHE A 362 -3.93 14.90 -9.31
C PHE A 362 -3.19 14.95 -10.64
N SER A 363 -2.72 16.14 -11.03
CA SER A 363 -1.89 16.33 -12.22
C SER A 363 -0.58 15.53 -12.14
N PHE A 364 0.10 15.58 -11.00
CA PHE A 364 1.33 14.80 -10.76
C PHE A 364 1.08 13.29 -10.69
N LEU A 365 -0.04 12.86 -10.11
CA LEU A 365 -0.47 11.46 -10.13
C LEU A 365 -0.61 10.94 -11.56
N LEU A 366 -1.33 11.67 -12.43
CA LEU A 366 -1.52 11.28 -13.84
C LEU A 366 -0.18 11.21 -14.59
N ALA A 367 0.67 12.23 -14.42
CA ALA A 367 2.00 12.24 -15.03
C ALA A 367 2.83 11.01 -14.63
N GLY A 368 2.88 10.70 -13.33
CA GLY A 368 3.61 9.54 -12.85
C GLY A 368 3.05 8.21 -13.34
N LEU A 369 1.72 8.04 -13.40
CA LEU A 369 1.09 6.83 -13.90
C LEU A 369 1.38 6.59 -15.41
N TYR A 370 1.36 7.64 -16.23
CA TYR A 370 1.72 7.52 -17.64
C TYR A 370 3.20 7.21 -17.87
N ILE A 371 4.10 7.83 -17.08
CA ILE A 371 5.53 7.54 -17.13
C ILE A 371 5.79 6.08 -16.73
N ILE A 372 5.22 5.61 -15.62
CA ILE A 372 5.33 4.21 -15.17
C ILE A 372 4.85 3.25 -16.26
N SER A 373 3.69 3.54 -16.88
CA SER A 373 3.14 2.73 -17.97
C SER A 373 4.07 2.66 -19.17
N SER A 374 4.70 3.80 -19.52
CA SER A 374 5.62 3.88 -20.66
C SER A 374 6.94 3.16 -20.38
N MET A 375 7.52 3.33 -19.19
CA MET A 375 8.75 2.61 -18.80
C MET A 375 8.51 1.10 -18.72
N SER A 376 7.33 0.68 -18.24
CA SER A 376 6.92 -0.73 -18.26
C SER A 376 6.81 -1.26 -19.69
N ALA A 377 6.17 -0.52 -20.58
CA ALA A 377 6.04 -0.89 -21.99
C ALA A 377 7.42 -1.03 -22.67
N LEU A 378 8.34 -0.10 -22.42
CA LEU A 378 9.70 -0.13 -22.97
C LEU A 378 10.52 -1.36 -22.53
N ASN A 379 10.21 -1.95 -21.38
CA ASN A 379 10.82 -3.21 -20.94
C ASN A 379 10.34 -4.42 -21.75
N GLY A 380 9.23 -4.31 -22.50
CA GLY A 380 8.76 -5.36 -23.40
C GLY A 380 9.57 -5.49 -24.70
N TYR A 381 10.42 -4.50 -25.01
CA TYR A 381 11.24 -4.51 -26.23
C TYR A 381 12.27 -5.67 -26.23
N PRO A 382 12.50 -6.37 -27.36
CA PRO A 382 12.03 -6.04 -28.73
C PRO A 382 10.64 -6.58 -29.11
N ASN A 383 9.93 -7.25 -28.20
CA ASN A 383 8.62 -7.83 -28.54
C ASN A 383 7.53 -6.76 -28.60
N ILE A 384 7.20 -6.31 -29.81
CA ILE A 384 6.21 -5.24 -30.02
C ILE A 384 4.82 -5.57 -29.48
N TYR A 385 4.39 -6.84 -29.54
CA TYR A 385 3.11 -7.26 -28.97
C TYR A 385 3.10 -7.10 -27.45
N LEU A 386 4.22 -7.43 -26.80
CA LEU A 386 4.38 -7.24 -25.36
C LEU A 386 4.41 -5.76 -24.99
N ILE A 387 5.09 -4.90 -25.77
CA ILE A 387 5.08 -3.45 -25.57
C ILE A 387 3.65 -2.92 -25.61
N ILE A 388 2.89 -3.26 -26.66
CA ILE A 388 1.50 -2.80 -26.83
C ILE A 388 0.64 -3.29 -25.67
N LEU A 389 0.74 -4.58 -25.31
CA LEU A 389 -0.03 -5.15 -24.20
C LEU A 389 0.27 -4.43 -22.88
N LEU A 390 1.55 -4.27 -22.52
CA LEU A 390 1.94 -3.59 -21.27
C LEU A 390 1.50 -2.14 -21.23
N PHE A 391 1.56 -1.43 -22.37
CA PHE A 391 1.08 -0.06 -22.46
C PHE A 391 -0.44 0.03 -22.27
N LEU A 392 -1.21 -0.84 -22.93
CA LEU A 392 -2.68 -0.88 -22.79
C LEU A 392 -3.12 -1.24 -21.36
N VAL A 393 -2.44 -2.20 -20.73
CA VAL A 393 -2.67 -2.54 -19.32
C VAL A 393 -2.37 -1.33 -18.42
N GLY A 394 -1.26 -0.63 -18.67
CA GLY A 394 -0.90 0.59 -17.95
C GLY A 394 -1.94 1.71 -18.08
N ILE A 395 -2.47 1.94 -19.28
CA ILE A 395 -3.56 2.91 -19.51
C ILE A 395 -4.84 2.49 -18.79
N ALA A 396 -5.22 1.21 -18.87
CA ALA A 396 -6.40 0.70 -18.21
C ALA A 396 -6.31 0.88 -16.68
N LEU A 397 -5.15 0.57 -16.09
CA LEU A 397 -4.87 0.81 -14.67
C LEU A 397 -4.91 2.31 -14.32
N THR A 398 -4.30 3.16 -15.16
CA THR A 398 -4.34 4.61 -14.97
C THR A 398 -5.77 5.13 -14.97
N TYR A 399 -6.60 4.65 -15.90
CA TYR A 399 -8.03 4.99 -15.93
C TYR A 399 -8.76 4.51 -14.67
N MET A 400 -8.51 3.27 -14.23
CA MET A 400 -9.11 2.71 -13.02
C MET A 400 -8.76 3.50 -11.76
N ILE A 401 -7.53 4.01 -11.63
CA ILE A 401 -7.10 4.83 -10.50
C ILE A 401 -7.67 6.25 -10.62
N ALA A 402 -7.55 6.87 -11.80
CA ALA A 402 -7.95 8.26 -12.01
C ALA A 402 -9.46 8.48 -11.86
N ARG A 403 -10.29 7.52 -12.31
CA ARG A 403 -11.76 7.62 -12.21
C ARG A 403 -12.27 7.68 -10.77
N VAL A 404 -11.49 7.23 -9.79
CA VAL A 404 -11.90 7.26 -8.38
C VAL A 404 -11.89 8.69 -7.81
N PHE A 405 -11.21 9.62 -8.49
CA PHE A 405 -11.11 11.03 -8.09
C PHE A 405 -11.90 11.98 -9.00
N LEU A 406 -12.33 11.51 -10.18
CA LEU A 406 -12.91 12.36 -11.22
C LEU A 406 -14.41 12.16 -11.38
N LYS A 407 -15.12 13.26 -11.59
CA LYS A 407 -16.50 13.25 -12.10
C LYS A 407 -16.57 13.09 -13.62
N SER A 408 -15.54 13.55 -14.36
CA SER A 408 -15.51 13.52 -15.82
C SER A 408 -14.31 12.77 -16.37
N LYS A 409 -14.53 11.92 -17.38
CA LYS A 409 -13.46 11.17 -18.08
C LYS A 409 -12.62 12.06 -19.01
N LYS A 410 -13.07 13.28 -19.32
CA LYS A 410 -12.41 14.20 -20.26
C LYS A 410 -10.97 14.50 -19.88
N VAL A 411 -10.68 14.62 -18.58
CA VAL A 411 -9.31 14.85 -18.08
C VAL A 411 -8.37 13.78 -18.59
N ILE A 412 -8.72 12.51 -18.37
CA ILE A 412 -7.88 11.36 -18.71
C ILE A 412 -7.61 11.33 -20.22
N ILE A 413 -8.63 11.61 -21.04
CA ILE A 413 -8.50 11.63 -22.50
C ILE A 413 -7.53 12.75 -22.93
N TYR A 414 -7.75 13.98 -22.47
CA TYR A 414 -6.92 15.10 -22.87
C TYR A 414 -5.48 14.99 -22.37
N THR A 415 -5.26 14.59 -21.11
CA THR A 415 -3.91 14.39 -20.58
C THR A 415 -3.20 13.25 -21.28
N PHE A 416 -3.91 12.18 -21.64
CA PHE A 416 -3.35 11.09 -22.44
C PHE A 416 -2.93 11.55 -23.84
N LEU A 417 -3.77 12.31 -24.55
CA LEU A 417 -3.43 12.84 -25.87
C LEU A 417 -2.23 13.79 -25.82
N ILE A 418 -2.17 14.67 -24.81
CA ILE A 418 -1.01 15.54 -24.57
C ILE A 418 0.24 14.68 -24.33
N TYR A 419 0.15 13.66 -23.48
CA TYR A 419 1.27 12.76 -23.18
C TYR A 419 1.78 12.03 -24.42
N LEU A 420 0.87 11.50 -25.25
CA LEU A 420 1.23 10.88 -26.52
C LEU A 420 1.90 11.90 -27.46
N GLY A 421 1.35 13.11 -27.58
CA GLY A 421 1.94 14.18 -28.39
C GLY A 421 3.36 14.54 -27.96
N ILE A 422 3.62 14.62 -26.65
CA ILE A 422 4.97 14.85 -26.10
C ILE A 422 5.91 13.71 -26.51
N ASN A 423 5.49 12.45 -26.36
CA ASN A 423 6.34 11.31 -26.73
C ASN A 423 6.64 11.28 -28.23
N VAL A 424 5.65 11.53 -29.09
CA VAL A 424 5.84 11.63 -30.54
C VAL A 424 6.82 12.75 -30.87
N LEU A 425 6.68 13.92 -30.26
CA LEU A 425 7.60 15.04 -30.47
C LEU A 425 9.04 14.67 -30.08
N ILE A 426 9.24 14.04 -28.91
CA ILE A 426 10.56 13.58 -28.46
C ILE A 426 11.14 12.58 -29.46
N SER A 427 10.36 11.61 -29.92
CA SER A 427 10.79 10.64 -30.93
C SER A 427 11.19 11.31 -32.24
N VAL A 428 10.40 12.26 -32.74
CA VAL A 428 10.70 13.01 -33.97
C VAL A 428 11.99 13.81 -33.82
N VAL A 429 12.16 14.54 -32.72
CA VAL A 429 13.40 15.29 -32.44
C VAL A 429 14.60 14.35 -32.39
N ARG A 430 14.46 13.16 -31.80
CA ARG A 430 15.53 12.18 -31.73
C ARG A 430 15.91 11.65 -33.12
N ILE A 431 14.93 11.35 -33.97
CA ILE A 431 15.16 10.93 -35.36
C ILE A 431 15.92 12.03 -36.12
N PHE A 432 15.47 13.29 -36.00
CA PHE A 432 16.12 14.41 -36.69
C PHE A 432 17.54 14.70 -36.20
N LEU A 433 17.80 14.63 -34.88
CA LEU A 433 19.11 14.96 -34.31
C LEU A 433 20.13 13.83 -34.41
N TYR A 434 19.68 12.57 -34.36
CA TYR A 434 20.57 11.42 -34.22
C TYR A 434 20.45 10.38 -35.34
N GLY A 435 19.53 10.56 -36.30
CA GLY A 435 19.39 9.70 -37.48
C GLY A 435 18.90 8.28 -37.18
N VAL A 436 18.25 8.06 -36.03
CA VAL A 436 17.69 6.75 -35.59
C VAL A 436 16.19 6.83 -35.43
#